data_AF-A0A971D2J7-F1
#
_entry.id   AF-A0A971D2J7-F1
#
_cell.length_a   1.000
_cell.length_b   1.000
_cell.length_c   1.000
_cell.angle_alpha   90.00
_cell.angle_beta   90.00
_cell.angle_gamma   90.00
#
_symmetry.space_group_name_H-M   'P 1'
#
loop_
_entity.id
_entity.type
_entity.pdbx_description
1 polymer ?
#
loop_
_entity_poly.entity_id
_entity_poly.type
_entity_poly.pdbx_seq_one_letter_code
_entity_poly.pdbx_strand_id
1 'polypeptide(L)'
;MARRGHASGFGRVWPAALLATLALAAGLPPAAHAADVVLTVKGPKATRSYTLKQLKTRFPVYKGYAGYVKTGFVGMERPHPVKGVRLIDLLAKVGYKKGAVTLTAADGYGLQYSSKQVRGRDVTMYKAKSPQYPVVTVPRANRLTAILAYQDKKVGARINDSNPWRAYTSTYAKDGSKGVGPLRFWWAYKKWVKPGYVQVGSSSLRMVRRVTAPK
;
A
#
# COMPACT_ATOMS: atom_id res chain seq x y z
N MET A 1 38.03 13.27 80.52
CA MET A 1 37.84 12.02 81.28
C MET A 1 36.65 11.27 80.69
N ALA A 2 36.90 10.02 80.23
CA ALA A 2 36.02 8.85 80.09
C ALA A 2 34.56 9.02 79.55
N ARG A 3 33.95 8.13 78.77
CA ARG A 3 34.27 6.91 77.98
C ARG A 3 32.90 6.48 77.43
N ARG A 4 32.82 6.04 76.17
CA ARG A 4 31.85 5.05 75.59
C ARG A 4 32.31 4.94 74.13
N GLY A 5 32.85 3.84 73.60
CA GLY A 5 32.69 2.43 73.89
C GLY A 5 32.22 1.80 72.58
N HIS A 6 33.13 1.29 71.74
CA HIS A 6 32.79 0.44 70.59
C HIS A 6 34.01 -0.31 70.03
N ALA A 7 33.97 -1.62 70.19
CA ALA A 7 34.61 -2.67 69.40
C ALA A 7 33.80 -3.94 69.80
N SER A 8 33.44 -4.91 68.96
CA SER A 8 34.05 -5.47 67.75
C SER A 8 33.09 -6.54 67.20
N GLY A 9 33.23 -6.97 65.94
CA GLY A 9 32.69 -8.26 65.50
C GLY A 9 32.28 -8.35 64.02
N PHE A 10 33.10 -9.05 63.23
CA PHE A 10 32.94 -9.35 61.80
C PHE A 10 31.79 -10.34 61.50
N GLY A 11 31.24 -10.27 60.27
CA GLY A 11 30.54 -11.42 59.65
C GLY A 11 29.69 -11.08 58.43
N ARG A 12 30.20 -11.35 57.22
CA ARG A 12 29.42 -11.40 55.96
C ARG A 12 28.49 -12.62 55.96
N VAL A 13 27.19 -12.44 55.71
CA VAL A 13 26.40 -13.35 54.87
C VAL A 13 25.16 -12.62 54.32
N TRP A 14 25.02 -12.59 52.99
CA TRP A 14 23.74 -12.43 52.28
C TRP A 14 22.98 -13.77 52.38
N PRO A 15 21.62 -13.84 52.38
CA PRO A 15 20.86 -13.51 51.16
C PRO A 15 19.39 -13.04 51.35
N ALA A 16 18.77 -12.77 50.21
CA ALA A 16 17.34 -12.88 49.91
C ALA A 16 16.40 -11.71 50.29
N ALA A 17 16.06 -10.91 49.27
CA ALA A 17 14.66 -10.72 48.86
C ALA A 17 14.63 -10.00 47.50
N LEU A 18 14.72 -10.79 46.42
CA LEU A 18 14.38 -10.33 45.08
C LEU A 18 12.84 -10.28 45.00
N LEU A 19 12.24 -9.10 45.16
CA LEU A 19 10.83 -8.89 44.83
C LEU A 19 10.70 -8.87 43.30
N ALA A 20 10.49 -10.05 42.72
CA ALA A 20 10.07 -10.19 41.34
C ALA A 20 8.61 -9.71 41.22
N THR A 21 8.41 -8.50 40.71
CA THR A 21 7.11 -8.06 40.22
C THR A 21 6.73 -8.89 38.99
N LEU A 22 5.79 -9.81 39.17
CA LEU A 22 5.09 -10.46 38.06
C LEU A 22 4.29 -9.39 37.30
N ALA A 23 4.86 -8.86 36.21
CA ALA A 23 4.07 -8.19 35.19
C ALA A 23 3.26 -9.26 34.46
N LEU A 24 1.97 -9.35 34.80
CA LEU A 24 0.98 -10.16 34.09
C LEU A 24 0.84 -9.62 32.66
N ALA A 25 1.67 -10.11 31.74
CA ALA A 25 1.59 -9.80 30.32
C ALA A 25 0.35 -10.49 29.72
N ALA A 26 -0.79 -9.82 29.80
CA ALA A 26 -1.99 -10.21 29.07
C ALA A 26 -1.75 -10.05 27.55
N GLY A 27 -1.48 -11.16 26.88
CA GLY A 27 -2.02 -11.46 25.55
C GLY A 27 -1.77 -10.49 24.39
N LEU A 28 -0.60 -9.84 24.29
CA LEU A 28 -0.20 -9.21 23.03
C LEU A 28 0.22 -10.31 22.03
N PRO A 29 -0.42 -10.44 20.86
CA PRO A 29 0.06 -11.38 19.85
C PRO A 29 1.49 -11.01 19.45
N PRO A 30 2.35 -12.01 19.17
CA PRO A 30 3.78 -11.78 18.98
C PRO A 30 4.04 -10.81 17.82
N ALA A 31 5.02 -9.93 18.03
CA ALA A 31 5.46 -8.86 17.12
C ALA A 31 6.03 -9.32 15.76
N ALA A 32 5.89 -10.61 15.42
CA ALA A 32 6.31 -11.20 14.16
C ALA A 32 5.46 -10.76 12.94
N HIS A 33 4.34 -10.05 13.15
CA HIS A 33 3.43 -9.65 12.06
C HIS A 33 3.71 -8.29 11.41
N ALA A 34 4.59 -7.44 11.98
CA ALA A 34 4.80 -6.09 11.46
C ALA A 34 5.71 -6.03 10.23
N ALA A 35 6.72 -6.91 10.16
CA ALA A 35 7.73 -6.90 9.09
C ALA A 35 7.17 -7.26 7.70
N ASP A 36 6.06 -8.02 7.64
CA ASP A 36 5.44 -8.48 6.39
C ASP A 36 4.24 -7.65 5.93
N VAL A 37 3.92 -6.56 6.65
CA VAL A 37 2.80 -5.69 6.28
C VAL A 37 3.15 -4.91 5.03
N VAL A 38 2.36 -5.10 3.97
CA VAL A 38 2.53 -4.40 2.70
C VAL A 38 1.50 -3.29 2.51
N LEU A 39 0.43 -3.29 3.30
CA LEU A 39 -0.65 -2.31 3.22
C LEU A 39 -1.31 -2.06 4.58
N THR A 40 -1.43 -0.79 4.97
CA THR A 40 -2.31 -0.34 6.05
C THR A 40 -3.49 0.44 5.47
N VAL A 41 -4.71 0.03 5.81
CA VAL A 41 -5.95 0.71 5.45
C VAL A 41 -6.56 1.30 6.72
N LYS A 42 -6.76 2.62 6.76
CA LYS A 42 -7.40 3.35 7.85
C LYS A 42 -8.76 3.87 7.40
N GLY A 43 -9.77 3.76 8.24
CA GLY A 43 -11.08 4.36 7.99
C GLY A 43 -11.89 4.58 9.26
N PRO A 44 -13.16 4.99 9.13
CA PRO A 44 -14.01 5.40 10.25
C PRO A 44 -14.09 4.40 11.40
N LYS A 45 -14.20 3.11 11.06
CA LYS A 45 -14.52 2.06 12.04
C LYS A 45 -13.30 1.28 12.50
N ALA A 46 -12.23 1.27 11.71
CA ALA A 46 -11.08 0.43 11.99
C ALA A 46 -9.83 0.87 11.23
N THR A 47 -8.68 0.45 11.76
CA THR A 47 -7.44 0.33 11.00
C THR A 47 -7.15 -1.15 10.77
N ARG A 48 -6.81 -1.52 9.54
CA ARG A 48 -6.47 -2.90 9.14
C ARG A 48 -5.12 -2.90 8.43
N SER A 49 -4.26 -3.82 8.82
CA SER A 49 -2.99 -4.08 8.14
C SER A 49 -3.05 -5.43 7.43
N TYR A 50 -2.47 -5.50 6.24
CA TYR A 50 -2.50 -6.70 5.40
C TYR A 50 -1.10 -7.06 4.90
N THR A 51 -0.80 -8.36 4.93
CA THR A 51 0.30 -8.94 4.15
C THR A 51 -0.14 -9.20 2.70
N LEU A 52 0.82 -9.39 1.79
CA LEU A 52 0.49 -9.70 0.38
C LEU A 52 -0.32 -10.99 0.26
N LYS A 53 0.00 -12.02 1.07
CA LYS A 53 -0.75 -13.29 1.13
C LYS A 53 -2.21 -13.03 1.49
N GLN A 54 -2.46 -12.23 2.52
CA GLN A 54 -3.82 -11.89 2.95
C GLN A 54 -4.59 -11.11 1.88
N LEU A 55 -3.94 -10.19 1.17
CA LEU A 55 -4.59 -9.47 0.06
C LEU A 55 -5.02 -10.41 -1.06
N LYS A 56 -4.24 -11.46 -1.35
CA LYS A 56 -4.53 -12.44 -2.41
C LYS A 56 -5.58 -13.47 -2.02
N THR A 57 -5.68 -13.82 -0.72
CA THR A 57 -6.57 -14.90 -0.27
C THR A 57 -7.89 -14.40 0.32
N ARG A 58 -7.92 -13.21 0.95
CA ARG A 58 -9.11 -12.70 1.66
C ARG A 58 -10.03 -11.83 0.79
N PHE A 59 -9.59 -11.47 -0.41
CA PHE A 59 -10.33 -10.56 -1.28
C PHE A 59 -10.54 -11.17 -2.67
N PRO A 60 -11.67 -10.86 -3.34
CA PRO A 60 -11.84 -11.21 -4.73
C PRO A 60 -10.74 -10.59 -5.61
N VAL A 61 -10.07 -11.43 -6.39
CA VAL A 61 -9.05 -10.97 -7.34
C VAL A 61 -9.74 -10.33 -8.54
N TYR A 62 -9.50 -9.05 -8.74
CA TYR A 62 -9.86 -8.33 -9.95
C TYR A 62 -8.79 -8.56 -11.03
N LYS A 63 -9.24 -8.95 -12.23
CA LYS A 63 -8.40 -9.02 -13.43
C LYS A 63 -8.94 -8.00 -14.43
N GLY A 64 -8.06 -7.23 -15.04
CA GLY A 64 -8.44 -6.25 -16.05
C GLY A 64 -7.21 -5.71 -16.77
N TYR A 65 -7.33 -4.52 -17.34
CA TYR A 65 -6.27 -3.87 -18.08
C TYR A 65 -6.14 -2.41 -17.67
N ALA A 66 -4.91 -1.95 -17.53
CA ALA A 66 -4.59 -0.57 -17.19
C ALA A 66 -3.29 -0.15 -17.88
N GLY A 67 -3.08 1.15 -18.03
CA GLY A 67 -1.87 1.73 -18.59
C GLY A 67 -1.76 3.19 -18.20
N TYR A 68 -0.62 3.82 -18.47
CA TYR A 68 -0.42 5.23 -18.16
C TYR A 68 0.37 5.95 -19.23
N VAL A 69 0.20 7.25 -19.33
CA VAL A 69 1.06 8.17 -20.06
C VAL A 69 1.77 9.07 -19.06
N LYS A 70 3.07 9.31 -19.20
CA LYS A 70 3.81 10.24 -18.35
C LYS A 70 3.24 11.65 -18.52
N THR A 71 3.33 12.45 -17.46
CA THR A 71 3.07 13.90 -17.55
C THR A 71 3.94 14.49 -18.66
N GLY A 72 3.36 15.35 -19.51
CA GLY A 72 4.02 15.89 -20.69
C GLY A 72 4.01 14.98 -21.92
N PHE A 73 3.37 13.79 -21.86
CA PHE A 73 3.16 12.89 -23.00
C PHE A 73 4.43 12.30 -23.66
N VAL A 74 5.59 12.46 -23.04
CA VAL A 74 6.91 12.01 -23.54
C VAL A 74 7.23 10.52 -23.27
N GLY A 75 6.28 9.74 -22.81
CA GLY A 75 6.47 8.31 -22.58
C GLY A 75 5.20 7.65 -22.09
N MET A 76 4.94 6.42 -22.52
CA MET A 76 3.69 5.74 -22.23
C MET A 76 3.93 4.28 -21.94
N GLU A 77 3.13 3.74 -21.04
CA GLU A 77 2.88 2.32 -20.95
C GLU A 77 1.53 1.99 -21.56
N ARG A 78 1.57 1.20 -22.63
CA ARG A 78 0.37 0.70 -23.27
C ARG A 78 -0.46 -0.08 -22.26
N PRO A 79 -1.78 -0.10 -22.43
CA PRO A 79 -2.59 -0.89 -21.53
C PRO A 79 -2.17 -2.36 -21.57
N HIS A 80 -2.11 -2.99 -20.41
CA HIS A 80 -1.64 -4.37 -20.24
C HIS A 80 -2.46 -5.06 -19.14
N PRO A 81 -2.44 -6.40 -19.08
CA PRO A 81 -3.14 -7.14 -18.04
C PRO A 81 -2.65 -6.78 -16.63
N VAL A 82 -3.57 -6.47 -15.73
CA VAL A 82 -3.32 -6.20 -14.31
C VAL A 82 -4.19 -7.11 -13.44
N LYS A 83 -3.67 -7.49 -12.26
CA LYS A 83 -4.38 -8.29 -11.26
C LYS A 83 -4.23 -7.68 -9.88
N GLY A 84 -5.30 -7.61 -9.09
CA GLY A 84 -5.28 -6.95 -7.79
C GLY A 84 -6.56 -7.04 -6.99
N VAL A 85 -6.67 -6.22 -5.95
CA VAL A 85 -7.90 -6.05 -5.15
C VAL A 85 -8.59 -4.75 -5.53
N ARG A 86 -9.93 -4.74 -5.59
CA ARG A 86 -10.66 -3.48 -5.78
C ARG A 86 -10.50 -2.59 -4.54
N LEU A 87 -10.21 -1.31 -4.76
CA LEU A 87 -10.03 -0.35 -3.67
C LEU A 87 -11.28 -0.28 -2.77
N ILE A 88 -12.47 -0.37 -3.37
CA ILE A 88 -13.74 -0.33 -2.63
C ILE A 88 -13.92 -1.52 -1.68
N ASP A 89 -13.40 -2.70 -2.01
CA ASP A 89 -13.53 -3.89 -1.16
C ASP A 89 -12.66 -3.75 0.09
N LEU A 90 -11.47 -3.14 -0.04
CA LEU A 90 -10.59 -2.82 1.08
C LEU A 90 -11.22 -1.76 1.98
N LEU A 91 -11.75 -0.70 1.37
CA LEU A 91 -12.38 0.42 2.08
C LEU A 91 -13.64 0.00 2.84
N ALA A 92 -14.42 -0.94 2.29
CA ALA A 92 -15.58 -1.49 2.99
C ALA A 92 -15.19 -2.16 4.33
N LYS A 93 -14.00 -2.77 4.43
CA LYS A 93 -13.52 -3.42 5.67
C LYS A 93 -13.18 -2.45 6.80
N VAL A 94 -13.04 -1.15 6.50
CA VAL A 94 -12.77 -0.09 7.48
C VAL A 94 -13.95 0.88 7.66
N GLY A 95 -15.11 0.55 7.09
CA GLY A 95 -16.34 1.33 7.26
C GLY A 95 -16.48 2.55 6.36
N TYR A 96 -15.70 2.65 5.28
CA TYR A 96 -15.84 3.73 4.29
C TYR A 96 -17.23 3.71 3.64
N LYS A 97 -17.89 4.86 3.61
CA LYS A 97 -19.15 5.07 2.88
C LYS A 97 -19.02 6.09 1.75
N LYS A 98 -18.39 7.24 2.01
CA LYS A 98 -18.22 8.37 1.08
C LYS A 98 -17.03 9.24 1.49
N GLY A 99 -16.68 10.21 0.65
CA GLY A 99 -15.59 11.17 0.90
C GLY A 99 -14.30 10.81 0.16
N ALA A 100 -13.33 11.72 0.22
CA ALA A 100 -12.06 11.59 -0.48
C ALA A 100 -11.12 10.63 0.26
N VAL A 101 -10.38 9.81 -0.48
CA VAL A 101 -9.45 8.80 0.06
C VAL A 101 -8.03 9.16 -0.33
N THR A 102 -7.12 9.17 0.63
CA THR A 102 -5.70 9.40 0.39
C THR A 102 -4.97 8.08 0.25
N LEU A 103 -4.24 7.89 -0.84
CA LEU A 103 -3.28 6.80 -0.99
C LEU A 103 -1.88 7.36 -0.76
N THR A 104 -1.07 6.67 0.03
CA THR A 104 0.31 7.07 0.32
C THR A 104 1.27 5.96 -0.11
N ALA A 105 2.27 6.36 -0.90
CA ALA A 105 3.35 5.52 -1.35
C ALA A 105 4.38 5.26 -0.24
N ALA A 106 5.29 4.31 -0.50
CA ALA A 106 6.32 3.88 0.42
C ALA A 106 7.31 4.99 0.81
N ASP A 107 7.54 5.94 -0.10
CA ASP A 107 8.35 7.15 0.11
C ASP A 107 7.61 8.26 0.89
N GLY A 108 6.32 8.08 1.20
CA GLY A 108 5.50 9.09 1.87
C GLY A 108 4.73 10.01 0.92
N TYR A 109 4.94 9.92 -0.39
CA TYR A 109 4.17 10.71 -1.36
C TYR A 109 2.70 10.29 -1.34
N GLY A 110 1.80 11.26 -1.17
CA GLY A 110 0.38 11.04 -1.02
C GLY A 110 -0.44 11.71 -2.13
N LEU A 111 -1.44 10.99 -2.65
CA LEU A 111 -2.45 11.54 -3.55
C LEU A 111 -3.84 11.31 -2.96
N GLN A 112 -4.65 12.35 -3.02
CA GLN A 112 -6.05 12.28 -2.62
C GLN A 112 -6.94 12.09 -3.84
N TYR A 113 -7.87 11.14 -3.73
CA TYR A 113 -8.84 10.82 -4.78
C TYR A 113 -10.25 11.08 -4.29
N SER A 114 -11.07 11.70 -5.14
CA SER A 114 -12.46 12.00 -4.82
C SER A 114 -13.29 10.71 -4.63
N SER A 115 -14.46 10.85 -4.00
CA SER A 115 -15.38 9.73 -3.83
C SER A 115 -15.88 9.16 -5.17
N LYS A 116 -15.89 9.97 -6.25
CA LYS A 116 -16.21 9.51 -7.61
C LYS A 116 -15.04 8.68 -8.18
N GLN A 117 -13.82 9.18 -8.06
CA GLN A 117 -12.59 8.55 -8.51
C GLN A 117 -12.34 7.18 -7.84
N VAL A 118 -12.56 7.08 -6.53
CA VAL A 118 -12.49 5.80 -5.78
C VAL A 118 -13.48 4.76 -6.35
N ARG A 119 -14.60 5.20 -6.93
CA ARG A 119 -15.60 4.33 -7.58
C ARG A 119 -15.39 4.18 -9.08
N GLY A 120 -14.24 4.62 -9.60
CA GLY A 120 -13.89 4.55 -11.02
C GLY A 120 -14.70 5.48 -11.92
N ARG A 121 -15.20 6.59 -11.36
CA ARG A 121 -15.90 7.65 -12.10
C ARG A 121 -15.07 8.92 -12.07
N ASP A 122 -15.31 9.84 -13.00
CA ASP A 122 -14.64 11.15 -12.99
C ASP A 122 -13.11 11.03 -13.05
N VAL A 123 -12.66 10.12 -13.93
CA VAL A 123 -11.25 9.82 -14.19
C VAL A 123 -10.97 10.24 -15.61
N THR A 124 -10.09 11.23 -15.78
CA THR A 124 -9.60 11.63 -17.09
C THR A 124 -8.70 10.53 -17.64
N MET A 125 -9.11 9.96 -18.78
CA MET A 125 -8.32 8.98 -19.52
C MET A 125 -7.95 9.56 -20.88
N TYR A 126 -7.03 8.90 -21.57
CA TYR A 126 -6.55 9.27 -22.89
C TYR A 126 -6.54 8.03 -23.78
N LYS A 127 -6.77 8.18 -25.08
CA LYS A 127 -6.64 7.05 -26.02
C LYS A 127 -5.17 6.69 -26.14
N ALA A 128 -4.81 5.42 -26.02
CA ALA A 128 -3.40 5.00 -26.11
C ALA A 128 -2.73 5.35 -27.46
N LYS A 129 -3.51 5.43 -28.56
CA LYS A 129 -3.00 5.83 -29.88
C LYS A 129 -2.81 7.36 -30.02
N SER A 130 -3.51 8.14 -29.20
CA SER A 130 -3.52 9.61 -29.27
C SER A 130 -3.59 10.18 -27.87
N PRO A 131 -2.54 9.97 -27.05
CA PRO A 131 -2.61 10.23 -25.63
C PRO A 131 -2.60 11.72 -25.29
N GLN A 132 -2.44 12.62 -26.27
CA GLN A 132 -2.47 14.08 -26.08
C GLN A 132 -3.90 14.61 -25.89
N TYR A 133 -4.91 13.86 -26.33
CA TYR A 133 -6.31 14.30 -26.28
C TYR A 133 -7.07 13.56 -25.16
N PRO A 134 -7.59 14.30 -24.15
CA PRO A 134 -8.35 13.69 -23.08
C PRO A 134 -9.65 13.10 -23.62
N VAL A 135 -9.95 11.89 -23.18
CA VAL A 135 -11.27 11.29 -23.27
C VAL A 135 -12.02 11.73 -22.02
N VAL A 136 -12.90 12.71 -22.21
CA VAL A 136 -13.67 13.33 -21.13
C VAL A 136 -14.63 12.33 -20.46
N THR A 137 -15.03 11.27 -21.17
CA THR A 137 -15.81 10.17 -20.57
C THR A 137 -15.44 8.85 -21.24
N VAL A 138 -14.93 7.92 -20.44
CA VAL A 138 -14.79 6.52 -20.86
C VAL A 138 -16.19 5.94 -21.08
N PRO A 139 -16.48 5.28 -22.22
CA PRO A 139 -17.79 4.68 -22.47
C PRO A 139 -18.26 3.82 -21.30
N ARG A 140 -19.56 3.85 -20.99
CA ARG A 140 -20.13 3.11 -19.85
C ARG A 140 -19.81 1.60 -19.89
N ALA A 141 -19.72 1.04 -21.10
CA ALA A 141 -19.29 -0.35 -21.32
C ALA A 141 -17.85 -0.65 -20.83
N ASN A 142 -17.01 0.39 -20.75
CA ASN A 142 -15.62 0.35 -20.35
C ASN A 142 -15.41 0.94 -18.94
N ARG A 143 -16.42 0.80 -18.06
CA ARG A 143 -16.40 1.32 -16.70
C ARG A 143 -15.11 0.93 -15.98
N LEU A 144 -14.42 1.95 -15.47
CA LEU A 144 -13.18 1.77 -14.74
C LEU A 144 -13.43 1.25 -13.33
N THR A 145 -12.47 0.49 -12.84
CA THR A 145 -12.41 0.02 -11.46
C THR A 145 -11.10 0.46 -10.84
N ALA A 146 -11.17 1.19 -9.73
CA ALA A 146 -10.01 1.51 -8.91
C ALA A 146 -9.50 0.24 -8.23
N ILE A 147 -8.24 -0.13 -8.45
CA ILE A 147 -7.61 -1.34 -7.90
C ILE A 147 -6.24 -1.03 -7.28
N LEU A 148 -5.85 -1.84 -6.30
CA LEU A 148 -4.46 -2.03 -5.91
C LEU A 148 -3.97 -3.32 -6.58
N ALA A 149 -3.21 -3.17 -7.66
CA ALA A 149 -2.63 -4.29 -8.40
C ALA A 149 -1.40 -4.84 -7.69
N TYR A 150 -1.29 -6.17 -7.66
CA TYR A 150 -0.10 -6.87 -7.22
C TYR A 150 0.99 -6.76 -8.29
N GLN A 151 2.22 -6.46 -7.87
CA GLN A 151 3.39 -6.64 -8.71
C GLN A 151 3.85 -8.10 -8.61
N ASP A 152 3.28 -8.95 -9.45
CA ASP A 152 3.69 -10.35 -9.56
C ASP A 152 4.80 -10.50 -10.60
N LYS A 153 6.04 -10.10 -10.30
CA LYS A 153 7.27 -10.62 -10.96
C LYS A 153 8.46 -10.64 -9.99
N LYS A 154 9.31 -11.66 -10.11
CA LYS A 154 10.60 -11.77 -9.42
C LYS A 154 11.56 -10.68 -9.94
N VAL A 155 12.38 -10.13 -9.05
CA VAL A 155 13.52 -9.28 -9.42
C VAL A 155 14.41 -10.05 -10.41
N GLY A 156 14.64 -9.50 -11.61
CA GLY A 156 15.50 -10.12 -12.64
C GLY A 156 14.80 -10.81 -13.82
N ALA A 157 13.47 -10.95 -13.82
CA ALA A 157 12.75 -11.51 -14.98
C ALA A 157 12.84 -10.58 -16.21
N ARG A 158 13.15 -11.15 -17.40
CA ARG A 158 13.13 -10.43 -18.69
C ARG A 158 11.74 -9.85 -18.98
N ILE A 159 11.72 -8.70 -19.66
CA ILE A 159 10.50 -8.04 -20.11
C ILE A 159 10.04 -8.78 -21.37
N ASN A 160 9.15 -9.76 -21.22
CA ASN A 160 8.29 -10.21 -22.30
C ASN A 160 6.82 -10.07 -21.87
N ASP A 161 5.99 -9.80 -22.87
CA ASP A 161 4.60 -9.42 -22.70
C ASP A 161 3.79 -10.54 -22.05
N SER A 162 3.30 -10.25 -20.85
CA SER A 162 2.15 -10.87 -20.16
C SER A 162 2.01 -10.39 -18.71
N ASN A 163 2.99 -9.68 -18.14
CA ASN A 163 2.87 -8.85 -16.92
C ASN A 163 4.19 -8.09 -16.62
N PRO A 164 4.52 -6.95 -17.25
CA PRO A 164 5.83 -6.33 -17.10
C PRO A 164 5.87 -5.40 -15.87
N TRP A 165 6.03 -5.92 -14.66
CA TRP A 165 6.36 -5.05 -13.52
C TRP A 165 7.55 -5.56 -12.72
N ARG A 166 8.72 -5.03 -13.05
CA ARG A 166 9.80 -4.91 -12.08
C ARG A 166 9.33 -3.93 -11.00
N ALA A 167 9.64 -4.20 -9.73
CA ALA A 167 9.77 -3.11 -8.78
C ALA A 167 10.66 -2.04 -9.44
N TYR A 168 10.21 -0.79 -9.44
CA TYR A 168 10.99 0.29 -10.03
C TYR A 168 12.27 0.43 -9.18
N THR A 169 13.36 -0.19 -9.63
CA THR A 169 14.70 -0.01 -9.03
C THR A 169 15.44 1.17 -9.66
N SER A 170 14.84 1.90 -10.59
CA SER A 170 15.52 3.03 -11.22
C SER A 170 15.48 4.25 -10.31
N THR A 171 16.56 4.40 -9.55
CA THR A 171 17.26 5.67 -9.37
C THR A 171 16.46 6.78 -8.68
N TYR A 172 15.90 6.50 -7.50
CA TYR A 172 15.54 7.54 -6.52
C TYR A 172 15.74 7.04 -5.08
N ALA A 173 16.96 6.56 -4.81
CA ALA A 173 17.64 6.69 -3.53
C ALA A 173 19.13 6.35 -3.74
N LYS A 174 20.03 7.31 -3.48
CA LYS A 174 21.47 7.03 -3.39
C LYS A 174 21.83 6.20 -2.13
N ASP A 175 20.87 5.99 -1.22
CA ASP A 175 21.05 5.40 0.12
C ASP A 175 20.38 4.03 0.32
N GLY A 176 19.82 3.42 -0.74
CA GLY A 176 19.18 2.10 -0.67
C GLY A 176 17.91 2.00 0.20
N SER A 177 17.38 3.11 0.72
CA SER A 177 16.38 3.09 1.79
C SER A 177 14.96 3.54 1.39
N LYS A 178 14.65 3.67 0.09
CA LYS A 178 13.29 4.06 -0.36
C LYS A 178 12.54 2.95 -1.07
N GLY A 179 11.72 2.26 -0.29
CA GLY A 179 10.34 1.90 -0.65
C GLY A 179 10.13 0.93 -1.80
N VAL A 180 10.67 -0.29 -1.72
CA VAL A 180 10.17 -1.39 -2.56
C VAL A 180 8.83 -1.85 -1.98
N GLY A 181 7.75 -1.79 -2.78
CA GLY A 181 6.40 -2.15 -2.32
C GLY A 181 5.61 -2.86 -3.41
N PRO A 182 4.91 -3.97 -3.11
CA PRO A 182 4.33 -4.86 -4.14
C PRO A 182 3.00 -4.36 -4.72
N LEU A 183 2.56 -3.14 -4.38
CA LEU A 183 1.24 -2.63 -4.73
C LEU A 183 1.31 -1.37 -5.57
N ARG A 184 0.51 -1.35 -6.64
CA ARG A 184 0.36 -0.16 -7.49
C ARG A 184 -1.11 0.18 -7.67
N PHE A 185 -1.42 1.48 -7.59
CA PHE A 185 -2.76 1.97 -7.84
C PHE A 185 -3.03 2.13 -9.33
N TRP A 186 -4.20 1.65 -9.76
CA TRP A 186 -4.68 1.74 -11.13
C TRP A 186 -6.17 1.99 -11.19
N TRP A 187 -6.59 2.61 -12.29
CA TRP A 187 -7.94 2.42 -12.80
C TRP A 187 -7.89 1.45 -13.98
N ALA A 188 -8.56 0.32 -13.80
CA ALA A 188 -8.53 -0.79 -14.74
C ALA A 188 -9.91 -1.05 -15.33
N TYR A 189 -9.99 -1.28 -16.62
CA TYR A 189 -11.19 -1.75 -17.29
C TYR A 189 -11.21 -3.28 -17.38
N LYS A 190 -12.40 -3.89 -17.33
CA LYS A 190 -12.54 -5.34 -17.19
C LYS A 190 -12.15 -6.12 -18.46
N LYS A 191 -12.52 -5.60 -19.63
CA LYS A 191 -12.29 -6.24 -20.94
C LYS A 191 -11.35 -5.39 -21.77
N TRP A 192 -10.45 -6.02 -22.52
CA TRP A 192 -9.55 -5.31 -23.42
C TRP A 192 -10.31 -4.37 -24.36
N VAL A 193 -9.84 -3.14 -24.48
CA VAL A 193 -10.35 -2.13 -25.42
C VAL A 193 -9.22 -1.78 -26.37
N LYS A 194 -9.46 -1.74 -27.68
CA LYS A 194 -8.46 -1.33 -28.68
C LYS A 194 -8.77 0.10 -29.18
N PRO A 195 -7.81 1.04 -29.21
CA PRO A 195 -6.42 0.93 -28.75
C PRO A 195 -6.28 0.95 -27.22
N GLY A 196 -7.38 1.18 -26.50
CA GLY A 196 -7.45 1.19 -25.05
C GLY A 196 -7.26 2.57 -24.46
N TYR A 197 -7.39 2.65 -23.14
CA TYR A 197 -7.32 3.89 -22.37
C TYR A 197 -6.12 3.87 -21.42
N VAL A 198 -5.46 5.02 -21.30
CA VAL A 198 -4.37 5.27 -20.34
C VAL A 198 -4.69 6.50 -19.50
N GLN A 199 -4.09 6.61 -18.32
CA GLN A 199 -4.22 7.79 -17.44
C GLN A 199 -2.88 8.51 -17.29
N VAL A 200 -2.87 9.75 -16.80
CA VAL A 200 -1.60 10.43 -16.53
C VAL A 200 -0.87 9.75 -15.36
N GLY A 201 0.44 9.57 -15.52
CA GLY A 201 1.31 8.80 -14.63
C GLY A 201 1.47 9.41 -13.25
N SER A 202 1.35 10.74 -13.10
CA SER A 202 1.31 11.39 -11.80
C SER A 202 0.12 10.89 -10.97
N SER A 203 -1.02 10.57 -11.60
CA SER A 203 -2.20 10.03 -10.92
C SER A 203 -2.08 8.52 -10.61
N SER A 204 -1.08 7.82 -11.16
CA SER A 204 -0.86 6.39 -10.97
C SER A 204 0.14 6.16 -9.84
N LEU A 205 -0.34 6.14 -8.60
CA LEU A 205 0.56 6.00 -7.45
C LEU A 205 1.24 4.62 -7.42
N ARG A 206 2.57 4.62 -7.33
CA ARG A 206 3.40 3.41 -7.23
C ARG A 206 3.69 3.11 -5.77
N MET A 207 3.92 1.83 -5.46
CA MET A 207 4.37 1.38 -4.13
C MET A 207 3.43 1.83 -3.00
N VAL A 208 2.12 1.67 -3.20
CA VAL A 208 1.11 2.07 -2.21
C VAL A 208 1.28 1.25 -0.93
N ARG A 209 1.57 1.91 0.19
CA ARG A 209 1.65 1.25 1.51
C ARG A 209 0.51 1.63 2.45
N ARG A 210 -0.18 2.74 2.17
CA ARG A 210 -1.25 3.24 3.04
C ARG A 210 -2.44 3.74 2.24
N VAL A 211 -3.63 3.45 2.73
CA VAL A 211 -4.90 3.99 2.26
C VAL A 211 -5.61 4.59 3.46
N THR A 212 -6.05 5.84 3.35
CA THR A 212 -6.75 6.56 4.42
C THR A 212 -8.09 7.06 3.91
N ALA A 213 -9.18 6.52 4.45
CA ALA A 213 -10.52 7.04 4.29
C ALA A 213 -10.81 8.14 5.33
N PRO A 214 -11.71 9.09 5.03
CA PRO A 214 -12.14 10.08 6.01
C PRO A 214 -12.90 9.36 7.14
N LYS A 215 -12.87 9.93 8.34
CA LYS A 215 -13.65 9.44 9.48
C LYS A 215 -15.15 9.63 9.25
#